data_AF-S9P9G8-F1
#
_entry.id   AF-S9P9G8-F1
#
_cell.length_a   1.000
_cell.length_b   1.000
_cell.length_c   1.000
_cell.angle_alpha   90.00
_cell.angle_beta   90.00
_cell.angle_gamma   90.00
#
_symmetry.space_group_name_H-M   'P 1'
#
loop_
_entity.id
_entity.type
_entity.pdbx_description
1 polymer ?
#
loop_
_entity_poly.entity_id
_entity_poly.type
_entity_poly.pdbx_seq_one_letter_code
_entity_poly.pdbx_strand_id
1 'polypeptide(L)'
;MSIADSAATELHLPVLNHARENLVIARMPRLQRLELPVLYHVGEKFIVRDTEVLVSFSLPNLQELPGEFDLWNNAGLTTFDVPKLWRVGGWVYISDNEALTTLSGLRNVTSVGISFCSTEMPDSPRRRAWPHSRAWRPTSRSCTAASRTSACLPCEVHGSSSSGDRARGTSN
;
A
#
# COMPACT_ATOMS: atom_id res chain seq x y z
N MET A 1 -14.34 0.49 10.11
CA MET A 1 -14.18 0.68 11.58
C MET A 1 -13.66 2.08 11.86
N SER A 2 -14.38 2.88 12.64
CA SER A 2 -13.97 4.23 13.04
C SER A 2 -13.87 4.32 14.55
N ILE A 3 -12.74 4.80 15.05
CA ILE A 3 -12.49 5.09 16.46
C ILE A 3 -12.23 6.59 16.52
N ALA A 4 -13.21 7.34 17.03
CA ALA A 4 -13.13 8.79 17.06
C ALA A 4 -13.76 9.39 18.31
N ASP A 5 -13.45 10.66 18.58
CA ASP A 5 -14.08 11.48 19.62
C ASP A 5 -13.91 10.91 21.04
N SER A 6 -12.74 10.33 21.30
CA SER A 6 -12.40 9.68 22.56
C SER A 6 -11.31 10.45 23.31
N ALA A 7 -11.43 10.46 24.64
CA ALA A 7 -10.44 11.01 25.54
C ALA A 7 -9.40 9.97 26.00
N ALA A 8 -9.35 8.80 25.36
CA ALA A 8 -8.38 7.76 25.66
C ALA A 8 -6.94 8.26 25.40
N THR A 9 -6.05 7.95 26.35
CA THR A 9 -4.62 8.29 26.24
C THR A 9 -3.83 7.25 25.49
N GLU A 10 -4.31 6.01 25.45
CA GLU A 10 -3.69 4.90 24.77
C GLU A 10 -4.77 4.09 24.04
N LEU A 11 -4.42 3.62 22.84
CA LEU A 11 -5.25 2.72 22.05
C LEU A 11 -4.43 1.48 21.70
N HIS A 12 -4.69 0.40 22.41
CA HIS A 12 -4.03 -0.88 22.22
C HIS A 12 -5.05 -1.94 21.81
N LEU A 13 -4.93 -2.47 20.58
CA LEU A 13 -5.82 -3.50 20.05
C LEU A 13 -5.01 -4.76 19.69
N PRO A 14 -4.64 -5.60 20.67
CA PRO A 14 -3.73 -6.73 20.47
C PRO A 14 -4.34 -7.87 19.66
N VAL A 15 -5.66 -7.88 19.46
CA VAL A 15 -6.39 -8.92 18.74
C VAL A 15 -6.87 -8.47 17.35
N LEU A 16 -6.75 -7.18 17.03
CA LEU A 16 -7.19 -6.65 15.74
C LEU A 16 -6.20 -7.07 14.65
N ASN A 17 -6.51 -8.17 13.98
CA ASN A 17 -5.68 -8.78 12.97
C ASN A 17 -5.97 -8.23 11.55
N HIS A 18 -7.22 -7.88 11.27
CA HIS A 18 -7.63 -7.29 10.00
C HIS A 18 -8.73 -6.25 10.17
N ALA A 19 -8.72 -5.24 9.31
CA ALA A 19 -9.87 -4.35 9.07
C ALA A 19 -10.38 -4.60 7.64
N ARG A 20 -11.65 -4.99 7.48
CA ARG A 20 -12.22 -5.31 6.16
C ARG A 20 -12.41 -4.09 5.25
N GLU A 21 -12.61 -2.94 5.86
CA GLU A 21 -12.88 -1.67 5.19
C GLU A 21 -11.81 -0.66 5.66
N ASN A 22 -12.25 0.55 6.02
CA ASN A 22 -11.44 1.61 6.59
C ASN A 22 -11.10 1.35 8.06
N LEU A 23 -9.88 1.69 8.46
CA LEU A 23 -9.49 1.87 9.85
C LEU A 23 -9.20 3.36 10.07
N VAL A 24 -10.10 4.02 10.78
CA VAL A 24 -10.03 5.46 11.03
C VAL A 24 -9.80 5.71 12.51
N ILE A 25 -8.76 6.46 12.82
CA ILE A 25 -8.44 7.00 14.14
C ILE A 25 -8.48 8.51 14.02
N ALA A 26 -9.48 9.15 14.61
CA ALA A 26 -9.75 10.56 14.38
C ALA A 26 -10.14 11.31 15.65
N ARG A 27 -9.74 12.57 15.79
CA ARG A 27 -10.22 13.47 16.87
C ARG A 27 -9.99 12.86 18.25
N MET A 28 -8.75 12.47 18.50
CA MET A 28 -8.31 11.92 19.79
C MET A 28 -7.24 12.83 20.40
N PRO A 29 -7.64 13.95 21.04
CA PRO A 29 -6.71 15.01 21.47
C PRO A 29 -5.80 14.59 22.64
N ARG A 30 -6.04 13.41 23.22
CA ARG A 30 -5.26 12.87 24.35
C ARG A 30 -4.47 11.61 24.00
N LEU A 31 -4.62 11.07 22.79
CA LEU A 31 -3.98 9.82 22.41
C LEU A 31 -2.47 10.00 22.24
N GLN A 32 -1.68 9.42 23.14
CA GLN A 32 -0.21 9.47 23.09
C GLN A 32 0.38 8.25 22.41
N ARG A 33 -0.32 7.11 22.46
CA ARG A 33 0.18 5.82 21.99
C ARG A 33 -0.89 5.03 21.24
N LEU A 34 -0.52 4.56 20.05
CA LEU A 34 -1.33 3.68 19.21
C LEU A 34 -0.55 2.39 18.90
N GLU A 35 -1.06 1.24 19.36
CA GLU A 35 -0.43 -0.06 19.16
C GLU A 35 -1.40 -1.07 18.53
N LEU A 36 -1.07 -1.52 17.32
CA LEU A 36 -1.81 -2.54 16.57
C LEU A 36 -0.85 -3.68 16.17
N PRO A 37 -0.37 -4.47 17.15
CA PRO A 37 0.79 -5.34 16.96
C PRO A 37 0.54 -6.50 15.99
N VAL A 38 -0.72 -6.93 15.81
CA VAL A 38 -1.08 -8.08 14.96
C VAL A 38 -1.81 -7.71 13.68
N LEU A 39 -2.04 -6.41 13.44
CA LEU A 39 -2.73 -5.94 12.25
C LEU A 39 -1.88 -6.23 11.01
N TYR A 40 -2.40 -7.04 10.10
CA TYR A 40 -1.70 -7.42 8.87
C TYR A 40 -2.37 -6.92 7.59
N HIS A 41 -3.64 -6.50 7.67
CA HIS A 41 -4.41 -6.05 6.51
C HIS A 41 -5.46 -5.00 6.88
N VAL A 42 -5.58 -3.97 6.04
CA VAL A 42 -6.67 -2.98 6.04
C VAL A 42 -7.21 -2.94 4.61
N GLY A 43 -8.53 -3.10 4.45
CA GLY A 43 -9.11 -3.34 3.13
C GLY A 43 -9.14 -2.11 2.23
N GLU A 44 -9.50 -0.95 2.78
CA GLU A 44 -9.60 0.30 2.03
C GLU A 44 -8.55 1.31 2.52
N LYS A 45 -8.89 2.12 3.53
CA LYS A 45 -8.05 3.23 3.97
C LYS A 45 -7.57 3.06 5.40
N PHE A 46 -6.32 3.43 5.64
CA PHE A 46 -5.77 3.65 6.97
C PHE A 46 -5.63 5.15 7.20
N ILE A 47 -6.41 5.68 8.15
CA ILE A 47 -6.51 7.12 8.38
C ILE A 47 -6.18 7.40 9.85
N VAL A 48 -5.17 8.24 10.09
CA VAL A 48 -4.89 8.82 11.42
C VAL A 48 -4.91 10.33 11.29
N ARG A 49 -5.84 10.96 12.01
CA ARG A 49 -6.05 12.39 11.90
C ARG A 49 -6.49 13.06 13.18
N ASP A 50 -6.20 14.35 13.29
CA ASP A 50 -6.65 15.16 14.43
C ASP A 50 -6.25 14.49 15.78
N THR A 51 -5.03 13.92 15.84
CA THR A 51 -4.45 13.32 17.05
C THR A 51 -3.21 14.12 17.48
N GLU A 52 -3.43 15.33 17.98
CA GLU A 52 -2.40 16.34 18.21
C GLU A 52 -1.24 15.90 19.12
N VAL A 53 -1.50 15.01 20.09
CA VAL A 53 -0.50 14.59 21.08
C VAL A 53 0.08 13.18 20.81
N LEU A 54 -0.30 12.55 19.70
CA LEU A 54 0.21 11.23 19.33
C LEU A 54 1.68 11.36 18.94
N VAL A 55 2.58 10.74 19.68
CA VAL A 55 4.03 10.88 19.44
C VAL A 55 4.51 9.91 18.37
N SER A 56 4.00 8.67 18.42
CA SER A 56 4.36 7.61 17.48
C SER A 56 3.33 6.49 17.43
N PHE A 57 3.39 5.71 16.36
CA PHE A 57 2.66 4.46 16.21
C PHE A 57 3.44 3.42 15.39
N SER A 58 3.08 2.16 15.53
CA SER A 58 3.71 1.07 14.77
C SER A 58 2.69 0.04 14.28
N LEU A 59 2.83 -0.38 13.02
CA LEU A 59 2.08 -1.47 12.39
C LEU A 59 3.07 -2.55 11.89
N PRO A 60 3.65 -3.36 12.80
CA PRO A 60 4.80 -4.22 12.49
C PRO A 60 4.49 -5.36 11.53
N ASN A 61 3.21 -5.66 11.30
CA ASN A 61 2.74 -6.78 10.48
C ASN A 61 1.97 -6.37 9.21
N LEU A 62 1.69 -5.07 9.03
CA LEU A 62 0.97 -4.59 7.85
C LEU A 62 1.89 -4.70 6.62
N GLN A 63 1.45 -5.46 5.60
CA GLN A 63 2.26 -5.73 4.40
C GLN A 63 1.77 -4.96 3.18
N GLU A 64 0.46 -4.84 3.03
CA GLU A 64 -0.18 -4.20 1.90
C GLU A 64 -1.38 -3.38 2.39
N LEU A 65 -1.55 -2.22 1.79
CA LEU A 65 -2.74 -1.39 1.92
C LEU A 65 -3.33 -1.17 0.52
N PRO A 66 -4.43 -1.84 0.14
CA PRO A 66 -5.00 -1.71 -1.20
C PRO A 66 -5.50 -0.30 -1.54
N GLY A 67 -5.96 0.46 -0.55
CA GLY A 67 -6.38 1.84 -0.74
C GLY A 67 -5.37 2.84 -0.20
N GLU A 68 -5.82 3.76 0.66
CA GLU A 68 -5.13 5.01 0.95
C GLU A 68 -4.50 5.02 2.34
N PHE A 69 -3.30 5.61 2.44
CA PHE A 69 -2.62 5.85 3.70
C PHE A 69 -2.62 7.36 3.99
N ASP A 70 -3.45 7.78 4.93
CA ASP A 70 -3.63 9.19 5.25
C ASP A 70 -3.19 9.50 6.68
N LEU A 71 -2.19 10.37 6.81
CA LEU A 71 -1.76 10.97 8.08
C LEU A 71 -1.90 12.48 7.98
N TRP A 72 -2.86 13.06 8.68
CA TRP A 72 -3.01 14.52 8.63
C TRP A 72 -3.43 15.17 9.94
N ASN A 73 -2.95 16.39 10.17
CA ASN A 73 -3.23 17.15 11.39
C ASN A 73 -2.87 16.39 12.69
N ASN A 74 -1.64 15.85 12.76
CA ASN A 74 -1.10 15.21 13.97
C ASN A 74 0.17 15.94 14.40
N ALA A 75 0.02 17.13 14.99
CA ALA A 75 1.12 18.04 15.30
C ALA A 75 2.27 17.41 16.11
N GLY A 76 1.96 16.54 17.08
CA GLY A 76 2.92 15.85 17.93
C GLY A 76 3.55 14.59 17.33
N LEU A 77 3.13 14.15 16.14
CA LEU A 77 3.62 12.93 15.53
C LEU A 77 5.07 13.12 15.05
N THR A 78 6.01 12.47 15.71
CA THR A 78 7.44 12.58 15.38
C THR A 78 7.92 11.46 14.47
N THR A 79 7.28 10.30 14.55
CA THR A 79 7.67 9.10 13.81
C THR A 79 6.54 8.09 13.73
N PHE A 80 6.61 7.22 12.74
CA PHE A 80 5.79 6.02 12.65
C PHE A 80 6.61 4.90 12.02
N ASP A 81 6.24 3.65 12.28
CA ASP A 81 6.95 2.49 11.71
C ASP A 81 5.97 1.50 11.08
N VAL A 82 6.16 1.24 9.79
CA VAL A 82 5.40 0.23 9.02
C VAL A 82 6.39 -0.66 8.27
N PRO A 83 7.22 -1.43 8.99
CA PRO A 83 8.44 -2.04 8.46
C PRO A 83 8.20 -3.16 7.46
N LYS A 84 6.96 -3.66 7.31
CA LYS A 84 6.62 -4.69 6.32
C LYS A 84 5.78 -4.16 5.16
N LEU A 85 5.35 -2.90 5.22
CA LEU A 85 4.50 -2.31 4.20
C LEU A 85 5.33 -2.08 2.94
N TRP A 86 5.00 -2.81 1.88
CA TRP A 86 5.71 -2.72 0.60
C TRP A 86 4.87 -2.09 -0.51
N ARG A 87 3.53 -2.11 -0.39
CA ARG A 87 2.60 -1.55 -1.39
C ARG A 87 1.46 -0.76 -0.75
N VAL A 88 1.19 0.40 -1.33
CA VAL A 88 -0.03 1.20 -1.14
C VAL A 88 -0.72 1.35 -2.48
N GLY A 89 -1.90 0.75 -2.66
CA GLY A 89 -2.60 0.70 -3.96
C GLY A 89 -3.32 2.00 -4.34
N GLY A 90 -3.63 2.85 -3.36
CA GLY A 90 -4.11 4.21 -3.56
C GLY A 90 -2.99 5.24 -3.43
N TRP A 91 -3.25 6.35 -2.76
CA TRP A 91 -2.24 7.36 -2.48
C TRP A 91 -1.74 7.30 -1.04
N VAL A 92 -0.61 7.95 -0.82
CA VAL A 92 -0.10 8.29 0.50
C VAL A 92 -0.26 9.79 0.67
N TYR A 93 -1.07 10.21 1.64
CA TYR A 93 -1.27 11.62 1.98
C TYR A 93 -0.70 11.89 3.37
N ILE A 94 0.32 12.74 3.44
CA ILE A 94 0.95 13.16 4.70
C ILE A 94 1.03 14.68 4.70
N SER A 95 0.24 15.32 5.56
CA SER A 95 0.14 16.79 5.62
C SER A 95 -0.14 17.27 7.04
N ASP A 96 0.22 18.49 7.40
CA ASP A 96 -0.05 19.07 8.73
C ASP A 96 0.41 18.19 9.92
N ASN A 97 1.60 17.57 9.79
CA ASN A 97 2.26 16.85 10.89
C ASN A 97 3.57 17.58 11.23
N GLU A 98 3.48 18.69 11.97
CA GLU A 98 4.58 19.64 12.19
C GLU A 98 5.85 18.99 12.75
N ALA A 99 5.72 18.05 13.71
CA ALA A 99 6.86 17.37 14.31
C ALA A 99 7.44 16.23 13.43
N LEU A 100 6.76 15.84 12.34
CA LEU A 100 7.16 14.73 11.47
C LEU A 100 8.19 15.19 10.44
N THR A 101 9.45 15.22 10.85
CA THR A 101 10.56 15.71 10.01
C THR A 101 11.11 14.66 9.02
N THR A 102 10.80 13.38 9.23
CA THR A 102 11.29 12.29 8.37
C THR A 102 10.18 11.27 8.08
N LEU A 103 10.23 10.67 6.89
CA LEU A 103 9.32 9.60 6.47
C LEU A 103 9.98 8.22 6.53
N SER A 104 10.84 8.01 7.53
CA SER A 104 11.58 6.74 7.73
C SER A 104 10.67 5.52 7.92
N GLY A 105 9.43 5.74 8.37
CA GLY A 105 8.41 4.69 8.48
C GLY A 105 8.05 4.02 7.16
N LEU A 106 8.15 4.74 6.02
CA LEU A 106 7.80 4.23 4.68
C LEU A 106 9.00 3.65 3.92
N ARG A 107 10.16 3.43 4.57
CA ARG A 107 11.41 2.99 3.94
C ARG A 107 11.31 1.75 3.04
N ASN A 108 10.32 0.88 3.27
CA ASN A 108 10.15 -0.37 2.53
C ASN A 108 9.03 -0.31 1.48
N VAL A 109 8.34 0.83 1.36
CA VAL A 109 7.30 1.02 0.34
C VAL A 109 7.97 1.18 -1.02
N THR A 110 7.73 0.23 -1.92
CA THR A 110 8.30 0.22 -3.28
C THR A 110 7.28 0.62 -4.34
N SER A 111 5.98 0.58 -4.01
CA SER A 111 4.89 0.92 -4.92
C SER A 111 3.83 1.72 -4.20
N VAL A 112 3.52 2.90 -4.76
CA VAL A 112 2.38 3.74 -4.38
C VAL A 112 1.56 4.03 -5.64
N GLY A 113 0.24 3.94 -5.52
CA GLY A 113 -0.68 4.16 -6.62
C GLY A 113 -1.20 2.85 -7.20
N ILE A 114 -2.11 3.02 -8.15
CA ILE A 114 -2.74 1.92 -8.89
C ILE A 114 -1.73 1.26 -9.85
N SER A 115 -0.79 0.50 -9.29
CA SER A 115 -0.07 -0.51 -10.05
C SER A 115 -1.02 -1.68 -10.26
N PHE A 116 -1.70 -1.67 -11.41
CA PHE A 116 -2.44 -2.84 -11.91
C PHE A 116 -1.46 -3.98 -12.13
N CYS A 117 -1.25 -4.78 -11.09
CA CYS A 117 -0.71 -6.12 -11.24
C CYS A 117 -1.81 -7.07 -10.76
N SER A 118 -2.71 -7.43 -11.68
CA SER A 118 -3.59 -8.58 -11.52
C SER A 118 -2.75 -9.85 -11.63
N THR A 119 -1.91 -10.09 -10.63
CA THR A 119 -1.43 -11.42 -10.33
C THR A 119 -1.81 -11.64 -8.88
N GLU A 120 -2.67 -12.62 -8.69
CA GLU A 120 -3.15 -13.13 -7.41
C GLU A 120 -2.12 -12.95 -6.29
N MET A 121 -2.56 -12.43 -5.15
CA MET A 121 -1.71 -12.29 -3.97
C MET A 121 -0.93 -13.59 -3.75
N PRO A 122 0.42 -13.57 -3.67
CA PRO A 122 1.14 -14.76 -3.25
C PRO A 122 0.72 -15.08 -1.82
N ASP A 123 0.02 -16.19 -1.69
CA ASP A 123 -0.47 -16.87 -0.51
C ASP A 123 0.08 -16.36 0.84
N SER A 124 -0.83 -15.89 1.69
CA SER A 124 -0.63 -15.91 3.14
C SER A 124 -0.17 -17.32 3.58
N PRO A 125 0.88 -17.47 4.42
CA PRO A 125 1.50 -18.77 4.63
C PRO A 125 0.71 -19.59 5.65
N ARG A 126 -0.45 -20.12 5.27
CA ARG A 126 -1.17 -21.14 6.03
C ARG A 126 -1.95 -22.10 5.14
N ARG A 127 -1.25 -23.08 4.56
CA ARG A 127 -1.35 -24.51 4.94
C ARG A 127 -0.76 -25.40 3.85
N ARG A 128 0.27 -26.16 4.24
CA ARG A 128 0.58 -27.54 3.83
C ARG A 128 -0.20 -28.09 2.62
N ALA A 129 0.48 -28.27 1.50
CA ALA A 129 0.86 -29.59 0.97
C ALA A 129 1.38 -29.43 -0.46
N TRP A 130 2.62 -29.85 -0.71
CA TRP A 130 3.12 -30.10 -2.05
C TRP A 130 3.00 -31.60 -2.31
N PRO A 131 2.06 -32.06 -3.16
CA PRO A 131 2.16 -33.38 -3.76
C PRO A 131 2.53 -33.25 -5.23
N HIS A 132 3.53 -34.06 -5.57
CA HIS A 132 4.06 -34.32 -6.89
C HIS A 132 3.06 -34.24 -8.06
N SER A 133 3.58 -33.76 -9.19
CA SER A 133 3.16 -34.09 -10.55
C SER A 133 1.77 -33.63 -11.02
N ARG A 134 1.73 -32.43 -11.60
CA ARG A 134 1.48 -32.26 -13.06
C ARG A 134 1.73 -30.82 -13.48
N ALA A 135 2.41 -30.68 -14.61
CA ALA A 135 2.89 -29.44 -15.20
C ALA A 135 1.76 -28.41 -15.38
N TRP A 136 1.95 -27.22 -14.83
CA TRP A 136 1.15 -26.05 -15.20
C TRP A 136 1.59 -25.63 -16.60
N ARG A 137 0.74 -25.87 -17.61
CA ARG A 137 0.91 -25.38 -18.98
C ARG A 137 0.06 -24.13 -19.14
N PRO A 138 0.63 -22.93 -19.28
CA PRO A 138 -0.14 -21.77 -19.67
C PRO A 138 -0.35 -21.82 -21.20
N THR A 139 -1.58 -22.12 -21.61
CA THR A 139 -2.14 -21.65 -22.88
C THR A 139 -2.91 -20.37 -22.53
N SER A 140 -2.65 -19.19 -23.08
CA SER A 140 -2.25 -18.87 -24.45
C SER A 140 -1.64 -17.46 -24.59
N ARG A 141 -0.51 -17.41 -25.32
CA ARG A 141 -0.17 -16.52 -26.45
C ARG A 141 -0.45 -15.02 -26.22
N SER A 142 0.55 -14.16 -26.03
CA SER A 142 1.60 -13.87 -27.02
C SER A 142 2.88 -13.29 -26.39
N CYS A 143 3.94 -14.09 -26.31
CA CYS A 143 5.31 -13.60 -26.25
C CYS A 143 6.11 -14.39 -27.28
N THR A 144 6.38 -13.78 -28.45
CA THR A 144 7.39 -14.30 -29.37
C THR A 144 8.76 -14.15 -28.73
N ALA A 145 9.48 -15.26 -28.65
CA ALA A 145 10.75 -15.38 -27.97
C ALA A 145 11.90 -14.70 -28.73
N ALA A 146 12.66 -13.87 -28.02
CA ALA A 146 14.10 -13.60 -28.16
C ALA A 146 14.45 -12.68 -26.99
N SER A 147 15.48 -12.82 -26.18
CA SER A 147 16.61 -13.73 -26.07
C SER A 147 17.05 -13.69 -24.60
N ARG A 148 17.71 -14.75 -24.12
CA ARG A 148 18.20 -14.86 -22.74
C ARG A 148 19.09 -13.67 -22.36
N THR A 149 18.98 -13.23 -21.10
CA THR A 149 19.70 -12.15 -20.38
C THR A 149 19.08 -10.74 -20.41
N SER A 150 19.02 -10.16 -19.22
CA SER A 150 18.64 -8.78 -18.84
C SER A 150 17.16 -8.39 -18.73
N ALA A 151 16.79 -8.16 -17.46
CA ALA A 151 15.89 -7.13 -16.92
C ALA A 151 14.53 -6.89 -17.61
N CYS A 152 13.45 -7.19 -16.89
CA CYS A 152 12.14 -6.60 -17.17
C CYS A 152 12.26 -5.07 -17.03
N LEU A 153 12.17 -4.37 -18.15
CA LEU A 153 12.03 -2.91 -18.21
C LEU A 153 10.60 -2.51 -17.78
N PRO A 154 10.42 -1.33 -17.16
CA PRO A 154 9.09 -0.82 -16.79
C PRO A 154 8.30 -0.38 -18.03
N CYS A 155 6.97 -0.53 -17.94
CA CYS A 155 6.03 -0.11 -18.98
C CYS A 155 6.12 1.40 -19.25
N GLU A 156 6.38 1.80 -20.50
CA GLU A 156 6.26 3.18 -20.95
C GLU A 156 4.78 3.62 -20.98
N VAL A 157 4.54 4.85 -20.52
CA VAL A 157 3.24 5.53 -20.62
C VAL A 157 3.04 6.00 -22.05
N HIS A 158 2.15 5.36 -22.81
CA HIS A 158 1.76 5.86 -24.12
C HIS A 158 0.93 7.14 -23.99
N GLY A 159 1.53 8.25 -24.40
CA GLY A 159 0.83 9.48 -24.74
C GLY A 159 -0.12 9.24 -25.91
N SER A 160 -1.35 9.72 -25.77
CA SER A 160 -2.41 9.67 -26.77
C SER A 160 -2.04 10.49 -28.01
N SER A 161 -1.88 9.83 -29.16
CA SER A 161 -1.93 10.44 -30.49
C SER A 161 -3.12 9.88 -31.27
N SER A 162 -4.06 10.76 -31.61
CA SER A 162 -5.17 10.45 -32.50
C SER A 162 -4.69 10.41 -33.96
N SER A 163 -5.02 9.30 -34.59
CA SER A 163 -4.85 8.87 -35.98
C SER A 163 -5.33 9.84 -37.07
N GLY A 164 -4.69 9.76 -38.25
CA GLY A 164 -5.20 10.30 -39.50
C GLY A 164 -4.36 9.93 -40.72
N ASP A 165 -4.39 8.66 -41.12
CA ASP A 165 -3.78 8.10 -42.34
C ASP A 165 -4.29 8.73 -43.65
N ARG A 166 -3.40 8.96 -44.62
CA ARG A 166 -3.57 8.39 -45.98
C ARG A 166 -2.29 8.39 -46.82
N ALA A 167 -1.96 7.20 -47.31
CA ALA A 167 -0.85 6.88 -48.19
C ALA A 167 -1.16 7.06 -49.70
N ARG A 168 -0.07 7.10 -50.49
CA ARG A 168 0.18 6.83 -51.94
C ARG A 168 0.90 8.04 -52.57
N GLY A 169 2.00 7.94 -53.32
CA GLY A 169 2.80 6.84 -53.84
C GLY A 169 3.76 7.38 -54.91
N THR A 170 4.91 6.72 -55.04
CA THR A 170 5.87 6.64 -56.19
C THR A 170 6.58 7.89 -56.73
N SER A 171 7.90 7.88 -56.51
CA SER A 171 9.02 8.14 -57.45
C SER A 171 8.72 8.71 -58.84
N ASN A 172 9.27 9.90 -59.15
CA ASN A 172 10.52 10.09 -59.90
C ASN A 172 10.97 11.55 -59.81
#